data_AF-A0AB39IIS4-F1
#
_entry.id   AF-A0AB39IIS4-F1
#
_cell.length_a   1.000
_cell.length_b   1.000
_cell.length_c   1.000
_cell.angle_alpha   90.00
_cell.angle_beta   90.00
_cell.angle_gamma   90.00
#
_symmetry.space_group_name_H-M   'P 1'
#
loop_
_entity.id
_entity.type
_entity.pdbx_description
1 polymer ?
#
loop_
_entity_poly.entity_id
_entity_poly.type
_entity_poly.pdbx_seq_one_letter_code
_entity_poly.pdbx_strand_id
1 'polypeptide(L)'
;MSKVVQYYRELMSAVTEWLSRGERDIDKLMSDARHQLQETNELTQKEIEQVILALQRDLEAFSLSYEESQNAFSDSVFMRVVRESLWQNLADITDKTQLEWREVFKDVSHHGVYHSGEVVGLGNLVCEQCHHHIAFYTPEVLPLCPKCGHDQFHRQPFSP
;
A
#
# COMPACT_ATOMS: atom_id res chain seq x y z
N MET A 1 -13.95 -2.85 13.65
CA MET A 1 -12.79 -2.70 12.73
C MET A 1 -12.09 -4.04 12.66
N SER A 2 -11.66 -4.49 11.48
CA SER A 2 -10.86 -5.73 11.36
C SER A 2 -9.50 -5.54 12.04
N LYS A 3 -9.03 -6.53 12.81
CA LYS A 3 -7.70 -6.51 13.43
C LYS A 3 -6.60 -6.30 12.40
N VAL A 4 -6.73 -6.93 11.24
CA VAL A 4 -5.80 -6.81 10.10
C VAL A 4 -5.69 -5.34 9.63
N VAL A 5 -6.82 -4.63 9.54
CA VAL A 5 -6.84 -3.20 9.16
C VAL A 5 -6.21 -2.32 10.23
N GLN A 6 -6.40 -2.65 11.51
CA GLN A 6 -5.75 -1.93 12.61
C GLN A 6 -4.22 -2.08 12.54
N TYR A 7 -3.72 -3.31 12.47
CA TYR A 7 -2.28 -3.58 12.42
C TYR A 7 -1.62 -3.00 11.16
N TYR A 8 -2.31 -3.00 10.02
CA TYR A 8 -1.84 -2.28 8.83
C TYR A 8 -1.63 -0.79 9.10
N ARG A 9 -2.59 -0.12 9.76
CA ARG A 9 -2.49 1.33 10.06
C ARG A 9 -1.35 1.63 11.02
N GLU A 10 -1.20 0.81 12.06
CA GLU A 10 -0.10 0.93 13.02
C GLU A 10 1.25 0.76 12.32
N LEU A 11 1.36 -0.24 11.45
CA LEU A 11 2.59 -0.49 10.71
C LEU A 11 2.91 0.63 9.72
N MET A 12 1.92 1.15 8.98
CA MET A 12 2.09 2.33 8.12
C MET A 12 2.63 3.54 8.89
N SER A 13 2.08 3.78 10.09
CA SER A 13 2.54 4.86 10.96
C SER A 13 4.00 4.66 11.40
N ALA A 14 4.36 3.43 11.80
CA ALA A 14 5.72 3.08 12.19
C ALA A 14 6.71 3.27 11.03
N VAL A 15 6.34 2.85 9.82
CA VAL A 15 7.18 3.04 8.62
C VAL A 15 7.39 4.51 8.31
N THR A 16 6.32 5.29 8.39
CA THR A 16 6.37 6.74 8.13
C THR A 16 7.29 7.45 9.14
N GLU A 17 7.17 7.14 10.42
CA GLU A 17 8.05 7.70 11.46
C GLU A 17 9.52 7.28 11.27
N TRP A 18 9.75 6.03 10.88
CA TRP A 18 11.08 5.53 10.63
C TRP A 18 11.75 6.25 9.45
N LEU A 19 11.00 6.42 8.35
CA LEU A 19 11.44 7.19 7.19
C LEU A 19 11.68 8.67 7.51
N SER A 20 10.88 9.27 8.40
CA SER A 20 11.06 10.67 8.82
C SER A 20 12.35 10.88 9.61
N ARG A 21 12.91 9.82 10.21
CA ARG A 21 14.21 9.83 10.91
C ARG A 21 15.40 9.64 9.97
N GLY A 22 15.17 9.45 8.68
CA GLY A 22 16.24 9.33 7.68
C GLY A 22 16.71 7.90 7.42
N GLU A 23 16.10 6.90 8.06
CA GLU A 23 16.42 5.50 7.85
C GLU A 23 15.85 5.00 6.50
N ARG A 24 16.53 4.05 5.83
CA ARG A 24 16.24 3.68 4.41
C ARG A 24 16.21 2.19 4.07
N ASP A 25 16.74 1.33 4.92
CA ASP A 25 16.60 -0.14 4.91
C ASP A 25 15.16 -0.64 5.19
N ILE A 26 14.29 -0.59 4.17
CA ILE A 26 12.88 -1.04 4.29
C ILE A 26 12.78 -2.55 4.55
N ASP A 27 13.72 -3.36 4.06
CA ASP A 27 13.70 -4.81 4.30
C ASP A 27 13.87 -5.13 5.79
N LYS A 28 14.81 -4.47 6.46
CA LYS A 28 14.99 -4.58 7.90
C LYS A 28 13.74 -4.14 8.65
N LEU A 29 13.15 -3.01 8.26
CA LEU A 29 11.92 -2.50 8.85
C LEU A 29 10.75 -3.48 8.72
N MET A 30 10.58 -4.11 7.55
CA MET A 30 9.55 -5.12 7.31
C MET A 30 9.82 -6.41 8.09
N SER A 31 11.09 -6.80 8.23
CA SER A 31 11.49 -7.94 9.06
C SER A 31 11.20 -7.68 10.55
N ASP A 32 11.59 -6.52 11.08
CA ASP A 32 11.35 -6.13 12.47
C ASP A 32 9.85 -6.06 12.77
N ALA A 33 9.08 -5.48 11.85
CA ALA A 33 7.62 -5.45 11.91
C ALA A 33 6.99 -6.85 11.94
N ARG A 34 7.45 -7.77 11.08
CA ARG A 34 6.99 -9.15 11.07
C ARG A 34 7.25 -9.82 12.43
N HIS A 35 8.45 -9.64 12.99
CA HIS A 35 8.81 -10.19 14.30
C HIS A 35 7.91 -9.65 15.41
N GLN A 36 7.70 -8.33 15.45
CA GLN A 36 6.86 -7.69 16.45
C GLN A 36 5.40 -8.18 16.36
N LEU A 37 4.85 -8.32 15.14
CA LEU A 37 3.49 -8.84 14.95
C LEU A 37 3.36 -10.30 15.43
N GLN A 38 4.39 -11.13 15.22
CA GLN A 38 4.41 -12.51 15.71
C GLN A 38 4.41 -12.58 17.24
N GLU A 39 5.08 -11.65 17.93
CA GLU A 39 5.13 -11.60 19.40
C GLU A 39 3.78 -11.23 20.03
N THR A 40 2.94 -10.44 19.36
CA THR A 40 1.62 -10.06 19.88
C THR A 40 0.65 -11.23 19.99
N ASN A 41 0.85 -12.29 19.20
CA ASN A 41 -0.03 -13.46 19.10
C ASN A 41 -1.51 -13.11 18.80
N GLU A 42 -1.76 -11.90 18.29
CA GLU A 42 -3.10 -11.36 18.01
C GLU A 42 -3.58 -11.66 16.59
N LEU A 43 -2.64 -11.94 15.69
CA LEU A 43 -2.84 -12.29 14.29
C LEU A 43 -2.32 -13.70 14.04
N THR A 44 -2.99 -14.43 13.16
CA THR A 44 -2.47 -15.69 12.61
C THR A 44 -1.28 -15.42 11.70
N GLN A 45 -0.41 -16.41 11.49
CA GLN A 45 0.72 -16.27 10.55
C GLN A 45 0.26 -15.81 9.16
N LYS A 46 -0.90 -16.30 8.69
CA LYS A 46 -1.47 -15.88 7.40
C LYS A 46 -1.85 -14.40 7.39
N GLU A 47 -2.48 -13.91 8.46
CA GLU A 47 -2.86 -12.50 8.56
C GLU A 47 -1.62 -11.60 8.68
N ILE A 48 -0.58 -12.02 9.40
CA ILE A 48 0.69 -11.30 9.47
C ILE A 48 1.30 -11.15 8.07
N GLU A 49 1.41 -12.26 7.33
CA GLU A 49 1.92 -12.23 5.96
C GLU A 49 1.06 -11.33 5.06
N GLN A 50 -0.27 -11.36 5.21
CA GLN A 50 -1.16 -10.49 4.46
C GLN A 50 -0.93 -9.00 4.76
N VAL A 51 -0.74 -8.62 6.04
CA VAL A 51 -0.48 -7.22 6.43
C VAL A 51 0.86 -6.75 5.85
N ILE A 52 1.92 -7.54 6.00
CA ILE A 52 3.27 -7.19 5.54
C ILE A 52 3.29 -7.05 4.01
N LEU A 53 2.74 -8.03 3.29
CA LEU A 53 2.70 -8.01 1.83
C LEU A 53 1.83 -6.87 1.29
N ALA A 54 0.67 -6.59 1.92
CA ALA A 54 -0.18 -5.48 1.52
C ALA A 54 0.57 -4.15 1.65
N LEU A 55 1.27 -3.94 2.77
CA LEU A 55 2.03 -2.71 2.99
C LEU A 55 3.17 -2.55 1.99
N GLN A 56 3.95 -3.61 1.72
CA GLN A 56 5.03 -3.56 0.73
C GLN A 56 4.52 -3.16 -0.65
N ARG A 57 3.44 -3.79 -1.12
CA ARG A 57 2.82 -3.47 -2.43
C ARG A 57 2.29 -2.04 -2.46
N ASP A 58 1.69 -1.57 -1.37
CA ASP A 58 1.15 -0.23 -1.35
C ASP A 58 2.24 0.86 -1.31
N LEU A 59 3.36 0.62 -0.61
CA LEU A 59 4.52 1.51 -0.62
C LEU A 59 5.15 1.58 -2.02
N GLU A 60 5.26 0.46 -2.72
CA GLU A 60 5.73 0.41 -4.10
C GLU A 60 4.78 1.16 -5.05
N ALA A 61 3.48 0.90 -4.95
CA ALA A 61 2.47 1.59 -5.76
C ALA A 61 2.47 3.10 -5.51
N PHE A 62 2.63 3.51 -4.25
CA PHE A 62 2.75 4.92 -3.87
C PHE A 62 3.98 5.56 -4.50
N SER A 63 5.15 4.91 -4.41
CA SER A 63 6.41 5.36 -5.00
C SER A 63 6.26 5.67 -6.50
N LEU A 64 5.75 4.72 -7.28
CA LEU A 64 5.56 4.88 -8.73
C LEU A 64 4.60 6.03 -9.05
N SER A 65 3.46 6.08 -8.37
CA SER A 65 2.40 7.06 -8.65
C SER A 65 2.76 8.48 -8.22
N TYR A 66 3.58 8.61 -7.16
CA TYR A 66 4.06 9.89 -6.66
C TYR A 66 5.11 10.52 -7.59
N GLU A 67 6.02 9.73 -8.16
CA GLU A 67 7.00 10.19 -9.15
C GLU A 67 6.31 10.69 -10.43
N GLU A 68 5.36 9.93 -10.96
CA GLU A 68 4.56 10.35 -12.12
C GLU A 68 3.79 11.64 -11.83
N SER A 69 3.16 11.74 -10.65
CA SER A 69 2.38 12.91 -10.25
C SER A 69 3.23 14.16 -9.96
N GLN A 70 4.49 14.04 -9.56
CA GLN A 70 5.39 15.20 -9.45
C GLN A 70 5.73 15.79 -10.82
N ASN A 71 5.87 14.92 -11.83
CA ASN A 71 6.18 15.33 -13.20
C ASN A 71 4.94 15.94 -13.91
N ALA A 72 3.72 15.55 -13.52
CA ALA A 72 2.47 16.10 -14.03
C ALA A 72 1.96 17.25 -13.12
N PHE A 73 2.12 18.51 -13.54
CA PHE A 73 1.57 19.75 -12.94
C PHE A 73 0.70 19.56 -11.66
N SER A 74 1.34 19.45 -10.49
CA SER A 74 0.93 19.58 -9.06
C SER A 74 -0.52 19.39 -8.55
N ASP A 75 -1.50 19.03 -9.38
CA ASP A 75 -2.92 18.92 -9.03
C ASP A 75 -3.56 17.64 -9.61
N SER A 76 -2.78 16.56 -9.68
CA SER A 76 -3.29 15.25 -10.05
C SER A 76 -4.35 14.77 -9.04
N VAL A 77 -5.32 13.98 -9.52
CA VAL A 77 -6.34 13.35 -8.66
C VAL A 77 -5.68 12.50 -7.58
N PHE A 78 -4.55 11.85 -7.93
CA PHE A 78 -3.73 11.11 -6.98
C PHE A 78 -3.23 12.02 -5.84
N MET A 79 -2.61 13.17 -6.14
CA MET A 79 -2.13 14.09 -5.11
C MET A 79 -3.24 14.69 -4.24
N ARG A 80 -4.45 14.86 -4.79
CA ARG A 80 -5.62 15.28 -3.99
C ARG A 80 -6.06 14.18 -3.01
N VAL A 81 -6.10 12.93 -3.48
CA VAL A 81 -6.48 11.78 -2.63
C VAL A 81 -5.43 11.51 -1.56
N VAL A 82 -4.14 11.58 -1.91
CA VAL A 82 -3.04 11.41 -0.96
C VAL A 82 -3.13 12.41 0.19
N ARG A 83 -3.40 13.70 -0.13
CA ARG A 83 -3.54 14.79 0.85
C ARG A 83 -4.60 14.58 1.93
N GLU A 84 -5.65 13.85 1.60
CA GLU A 84 -6.76 13.55 2.51
C GLU A 84 -6.69 12.13 3.10
N SER A 85 -5.56 11.43 2.91
CA SER A 85 -5.41 10.03 3.29
C SER A 85 -4.31 9.79 4.33
N LEU A 86 -4.23 8.55 4.83
CA LEU A 86 -3.13 8.08 5.68
C LEU A 86 -1.74 8.24 5.04
N TRP A 87 -1.68 8.46 3.72
CA TRP A 87 -0.46 8.61 2.95
C TRP A 87 0.10 10.03 2.93
N GLN A 88 -0.62 11.01 3.46
CA GLN A 88 -0.16 12.41 3.47
C GLN A 88 1.18 12.56 4.21
N ASN A 89 1.33 11.91 5.37
CA ASN A 89 2.58 11.96 6.11
C ASN A 89 3.76 11.36 5.33
N LEU A 90 3.50 10.33 4.51
CA LEU A 90 4.50 9.73 3.64
C LEU A 90 4.88 10.66 2.47
N ALA A 91 3.90 11.36 1.90
CA ALA A 91 4.11 12.38 0.88
C ALA A 91 4.97 13.54 1.41
N ASP A 92 4.69 14.03 2.61
CA ASP A 92 5.42 15.13 3.26
C ASP A 92 6.89 14.80 3.54
N ILE A 93 7.22 13.53 3.80
CA ILE A 93 8.62 13.08 3.94
C ILE A 93 9.30 13.06 2.59
N THR A 94 8.63 12.53 1.57
CA THR A 94 9.17 12.38 0.21
C THR A 94 9.57 13.72 -0.41
N ASP A 95 8.73 14.75 -0.24
CA ASP A 95 8.99 16.11 -0.73
C ASP A 95 10.26 16.72 -0.09
N LYS A 96 10.51 16.43 1.19
CA LYS A 96 11.64 16.99 1.94
C LYS A 96 12.97 16.26 1.71
N THR A 97 12.92 15.01 1.28
CA THR A 97 14.11 14.13 1.32
C THR A 97 14.65 13.69 -0.03
N GLN A 98 14.07 14.17 -1.16
CA GLN A 98 14.42 13.75 -2.54
C GLN A 98 14.72 12.24 -2.61
N LEU A 99 13.80 11.46 -2.07
CA LEU A 99 13.95 10.01 -2.01
C LEU A 99 13.86 9.42 -3.41
N GLU A 100 14.93 8.75 -3.87
CA GLU A 100 14.86 7.84 -5.02
C GLU A 100 14.15 6.54 -4.59
N TRP A 101 12.83 6.63 -4.40
CA TRP A 101 11.99 5.52 -3.99
C TRP A 101 12.09 4.31 -4.93
N ARG A 102 12.47 4.53 -6.20
CA ARG A 102 12.80 3.45 -7.15
C ARG A 102 13.94 2.56 -6.70
N GLU A 103 14.90 3.05 -5.92
CA GLU A 103 15.99 2.22 -5.39
C GLU A 103 15.56 1.45 -4.14
N VAL A 104 14.70 2.05 -3.31
CA VAL A 104 14.22 1.45 -2.06
C VAL A 104 13.23 0.31 -2.31
N PHE A 105 12.42 0.41 -3.37
CA PHE A 105 11.40 -0.59 -3.73
C PHE A 105 11.71 -1.33 -5.03
N LYS A 106 12.95 -1.22 -5.55
CA LYS A 106 13.37 -1.82 -6.82
C LYS A 106 13.16 -3.33 -6.87
N ASP A 107 13.21 -3.99 -5.71
CA ASP A 107 13.03 -5.43 -5.55
C ASP A 107 11.58 -5.85 -5.29
N VAL A 108 10.64 -4.91 -5.17
CA VAL A 108 9.25 -5.22 -4.78
C VAL A 108 8.34 -5.50 -5.97
N SER A 109 8.83 -5.54 -7.22
CA SER A 109 8.00 -5.81 -8.41
C SER A 109 7.19 -7.12 -8.31
N HIS A 110 5.96 -7.03 -7.81
CA HIS A 110 5.03 -8.16 -7.79
C HIS A 110 3.91 -7.87 -8.78
N HIS A 111 3.97 -8.57 -9.91
CA HIS A 111 2.86 -8.83 -10.83
C HIS A 111 1.80 -9.73 -10.13
N GLY A 112 1.32 -9.29 -8.97
CA GLY A 112 0.48 -10.09 -8.09
C GLY A 112 -0.98 -9.86 -8.39
N VAL A 113 -1.66 -10.88 -8.89
CA VAL A 113 -3.11 -10.97 -8.83
C VAL A 113 -3.54 -10.89 -7.36
N TYR A 114 -4.43 -9.97 -7.04
CA TYR A 114 -5.04 -9.80 -5.72
C TYR A 114 -6.27 -10.70 -5.60
N HIS A 115 -6.45 -11.28 -4.43
CA HIS A 115 -7.56 -12.17 -4.11
C HIS A 115 -8.49 -11.54 -3.07
N SER A 116 -9.79 -11.82 -3.20
CA SER A 116 -10.78 -11.41 -2.20
C SER A 116 -10.42 -11.93 -0.81
N GLY A 117 -10.58 -11.07 0.19
CA GLY A 117 -10.13 -11.33 1.57
C GLY A 117 -8.72 -10.83 1.88
N GLU A 118 -7.95 -10.39 0.89
CA GLU A 118 -6.71 -9.64 1.13
C GLU A 118 -7.00 -8.20 1.57
N VAL A 119 -6.10 -7.61 2.35
CA VAL A 119 -6.13 -6.16 2.61
C VAL A 119 -5.48 -5.45 1.44
N VAL A 120 -6.17 -4.43 0.94
CA VAL A 120 -5.68 -3.57 -0.14
C VAL A 120 -5.68 -2.12 0.34
N GLY A 121 -4.59 -1.41 0.08
CA GLY A 121 -4.50 0.02 0.31
C GLY A 121 -5.04 0.85 -0.86
N LEU A 122 -4.51 2.06 -0.98
CA LEU A 122 -4.98 3.06 -1.93
C LEU A 122 -4.77 2.59 -3.38
N GLY A 123 -5.84 2.58 -4.18
CA GLY A 123 -5.73 2.16 -5.58
C GLY A 123 -7.04 1.83 -6.26
N ASN A 124 -6.99 1.68 -7.58
CA ASN A 124 -8.07 1.08 -8.37
C ASN A 124 -7.72 -0.38 -8.66
N LEU A 125 -8.58 -1.30 -8.21
CA LEU A 125 -8.48 -2.72 -8.55
C LEU A 125 -9.49 -3.06 -9.65
N VAL A 126 -9.06 -3.85 -10.61
CA VAL A 126 -9.84 -4.25 -11.78
C VAL A 126 -10.02 -5.77 -11.75
N CYS A 127 -11.27 -6.21 -11.79
CA CYS A 127 -11.60 -7.63 -11.79
C CYS A 127 -11.09 -8.30 -13.07
N GLU A 128 -10.34 -9.40 -12.92
CA GLU A 128 -9.78 -10.19 -14.05
C GLU A 128 -10.86 -10.74 -14.99
N GLN A 129 -12.06 -11.01 -14.47
CA GLN A 129 -13.13 -11.65 -15.26
C GLN A 129 -14.02 -10.64 -16.00
N CYS A 130 -14.48 -9.59 -15.32
CA CYS A 130 -15.52 -8.70 -15.86
C CYS A 130 -15.06 -7.25 -16.04
N HIS A 131 -13.79 -6.96 -15.74
CA HIS A 131 -13.16 -5.64 -15.85
C HIS A 131 -13.89 -4.54 -15.05
N HIS A 132 -14.62 -4.94 -14.00
CA HIS A 132 -15.22 -3.98 -13.08
C HIS A 132 -14.14 -3.36 -12.19
N HIS A 133 -14.22 -2.04 -12.02
CA HIS A 133 -13.25 -1.26 -11.27
C HIS A 133 -13.77 -1.00 -9.85
N ILE A 134 -12.91 -1.17 -8.85
CA ILE A 134 -13.18 -0.87 -7.45
C ILE A 134 -12.10 0.09 -6.96
N ALA A 135 -12.53 1.27 -6.52
CA ALA A 135 -11.64 2.28 -5.96
C ALA A 135 -11.53 2.11 -4.44
N PHE A 136 -10.31 2.04 -3.95
CA PHE A 136 -9.98 2.01 -2.53
C PHE A 136 -9.31 3.32 -2.15
N TYR A 137 -9.93 4.05 -1.23
CA TYR A 137 -9.43 5.32 -0.70
C TYR A 137 -8.80 5.16 0.69
N THR A 138 -9.14 4.06 1.38
CA THR A 138 -8.55 3.69 2.65
C THR A 138 -8.23 2.19 2.68
N PRO A 139 -7.34 1.73 3.58
CA PRO A 139 -7.04 0.30 3.71
C PRO A 139 -8.29 -0.49 4.11
N GLU A 140 -8.70 -1.40 3.25
CA GLU A 140 -9.92 -2.19 3.40
C GLU A 140 -9.70 -3.64 2.93
N VAL A 141 -10.60 -4.54 3.33
CA VAL A 141 -10.59 -5.93 2.86
C VAL A 141 -11.22 -5.98 1.48
N LEU A 142 -10.51 -6.50 0.49
CA LEU A 142 -10.98 -6.67 -0.89
C LEU A 142 -12.21 -7.60 -0.91
N PRO A 143 -13.40 -7.11 -1.28
CA PRO A 143 -14.57 -7.96 -1.40
C PRO A 143 -14.52 -8.78 -2.70
N LEU A 144 -15.40 -9.79 -2.79
CA LEU A 144 -15.73 -10.41 -4.08
C LEU A 144 -16.21 -9.35 -5.07
N CYS A 145 -15.99 -9.57 -6.36
CA CYS A 145 -16.40 -8.63 -7.39
C CYS A 145 -17.92 -8.40 -7.31
N PRO A 146 -18.40 -7.17 -7.06
CA PRO A 146 -19.83 -6.91 -6.88
C PRO A 146 -20.65 -7.13 -8.15
N LYS A 147 -19.99 -7.21 -9.32
CA LYS A 147 -20.63 -7.42 -10.62
C LYS A 147 -20.74 -8.90 -11.04
N CYS A 148 -19.77 -9.74 -10.67
CA CYS A 148 -19.72 -11.12 -11.16
C CYS A 148 -19.36 -12.19 -10.11
N GLY A 149 -19.02 -11.78 -8.89
CA GLY A 149 -18.62 -12.69 -7.81
C GLY A 149 -17.22 -13.29 -7.93
N HIS A 150 -16.43 -12.90 -8.93
CA HIS A 150 -15.04 -13.35 -9.08
C HIS A 150 -14.15 -12.81 -7.96
N ASP A 151 -13.10 -13.55 -7.63
CA ASP A 151 -12.23 -13.24 -6.49
C ASP A 151 -10.87 -12.63 -6.87
N GLN A 152 -10.50 -12.65 -8.16
CA GLN A 152 -9.19 -12.18 -8.64
C GLN A 152 -9.25 -10.79 -9.29
N PHE A 153 -8.23 -9.97 -8.99
CA PHE A 153 -8.10 -8.59 -9.45
C PHE A 153 -6.64 -8.23 -9.76
N HIS A 154 -6.39 -7.33 -10.70
CA HIS A 154 -5.12 -6.61 -10.79
C HIS A 154 -5.30 -5.16 -10.33
N ARG A 155 -4.22 -4.54 -9.84
CA ARG A 155 -4.22 -3.11 -9.59
C ARG A 155 -3.97 -2.38 -10.91
N GLN A 156 -4.85 -1.45 -11.26
CA GLN A 156 -4.61 -0.53 -12.35
C GLN A 156 -3.58 0.51 -11.88
N PRO A 157 -2.49 0.72 -12.64
CA PRO A 157 -1.59 1.83 -12.39
C PRO A 157 -2.37 3.15 -12.39
N PHE A 158 -2.05 4.07 -11.49
CA PHE A 158 -2.54 5.44 -11.64
C PHE A 158 -2.01 5.98 -12.96
N SER A 159 -2.87 6.55 -13.80
CA SER A 159 -2.42 7.10 -15.07
C SER A 159 -1.65 8.40 -14.83
N PRO A 160 -0.57 8.67 -15.61
CA PRO A 160 0.19 9.91 -15.54
C PRO A 160 -0.63 11.14 -15.93
#